data_AF-A0A165W2C5-F1
#
_entry.id   AF-A0A165W2C5-F1
#
_cell.length_a   1.000
_cell.length_b   1.000
_cell.length_c   1.000
_cell.angle_alpha   90.00
_cell.angle_beta   90.00
_cell.angle_gamma   90.00
#
_symmetry.space_group_name_H-M   'P 1'
#
loop_
_entity.id
_entity.type
_entity.pdbx_description
1 polymer ?
#
loop_
_entity_poly.entity_id
_entity_poly.type
_entity_poly.pdbx_seq_one_letter_code
_entity_poly.pdbx_strand_id
1 'polypeptide(L)'
;MKKIIFLLLVMIPNCVAAEVSTLTPEEADLIFGVLRWSAGEYYGAVVLVLFALGFIWAQVRQFIKPQTLAKAPEWLITVLEGIAANRGHAKNQLSNNPIHFKRTQ
;
A
#
# COMPACT_ATOMS: atom_id res chain seq x y z
N MET A 1 17.47 -5.47 -12.82
CA MET A 1 16.56 -4.31 -12.59
C MET A 1 15.18 -4.47 -13.24
N LYS A 2 15.03 -4.55 -14.57
CA LYS A 2 13.71 -4.70 -15.23
C LYS A 2 12.86 -5.90 -14.76
N LYS A 3 13.48 -7.07 -14.54
CA LYS A 3 12.79 -8.30 -14.11
C LYS A 3 12.31 -8.25 -12.65
N ILE A 4 12.94 -7.43 -11.81
CA ILE A 4 12.64 -7.28 -10.37
C ILE A 4 11.40 -6.40 -10.18
N ILE A 5 11.26 -5.33 -10.98
CA ILE A 5 10.05 -4.51 -11.02
C ILE A 5 8.85 -5.36 -11.47
N PHE A 6 9.04 -6.24 -12.45
CA PHE A 6 7.98 -7.14 -12.92
C PHE A 6 7.57 -8.16 -11.85
N LEU A 7 8.51 -8.72 -11.09
CA LEU A 7 8.22 -9.64 -9.99
C LEU A 7 7.47 -8.95 -8.84
N LEU A 8 7.89 -7.74 -8.47
CA LEU A 8 7.16 -6.89 -7.50
C LEU A 8 5.76 -6.55 -8.00
N LEU A 9 5.61 -6.23 -9.29
CA LEU A 9 4.32 -5.91 -9.91
C LEU A 9 3.35 -7.12 -9.95
N VAL A 10 3.88 -8.34 -10.06
CA VAL A 10 3.09 -9.60 -10.07
C VAL A 10 2.74 -10.10 -8.67
N MET A 11 3.44 -9.65 -7.63
CA MET A 11 3.14 -10.03 -6.24
C MET A 11 2.09 -9.10 -5.58
N ILE A 12 1.99 -7.84 -6.01
CA ILE A 12 0.99 -6.86 -5.53
C ILE A 12 -0.48 -7.34 -5.69
N PRO A 13 -0.89 -8.02 -6.79
CA PRO A 13 -2.25 -8.54 -6.96
C PRO A 13 -2.64 -9.61 -5.94
N ASN A 14 -1.70 -10.37 -5.37
CA ASN A 14 -2.04 -11.42 -4.41
C ASN A 14 -2.30 -10.87 -2.98
N CYS A 15 -1.90 -9.64 -2.69
CA CYS A 15 -2.27 -8.94 -1.45
C CYS A 15 -3.67 -8.27 -1.52
N VAL A 16 -4.39 -8.40 -2.66
CA VAL A 16 -5.67 -7.72 -2.93
C VAL A 16 -6.82 -8.21 -2.05
N ALA A 17 -6.72 -9.38 -1.42
CA ALA A 17 -7.79 -9.99 -0.63
C ALA A 17 -7.58 -9.98 0.90
N ALA A 18 -6.46 -9.47 1.42
CA ALA A 18 -6.23 -9.48 2.86
C ALA A 18 -7.11 -8.43 3.56
N GLU A 19 -8.02 -8.90 4.41
CA GLU A 19 -8.54 -8.09 5.51
C GLU A 19 -7.34 -7.52 6.28
N VAL A 20 -7.44 -6.28 6.77
CA VAL A 20 -6.36 -5.67 7.55
C VAL A 20 -6.32 -6.33 8.93
N SER A 21 -5.75 -7.53 8.98
CA SER A 21 -5.15 -8.10 10.17
C SER A 21 -3.83 -7.37 10.41
N THR A 22 -3.52 -7.11 11.68
CA THR A 22 -2.14 -6.79 12.07
C THR A 22 -1.27 -7.93 11.55
N LEU A 23 -0.28 -7.61 10.71
CA LEU A 23 0.72 -8.59 10.27
C LEU A 23 1.24 -9.32 11.51
N THR A 24 1.17 -10.66 11.50
CA THR A 24 1.82 -11.42 12.56
C THR A 24 3.32 -11.18 12.47
N PRO A 25 4.07 -11.35 13.57
CA PRO A 25 5.53 -11.23 13.53
C PRO A 25 6.16 -12.10 12.42
N GLU A 26 5.60 -13.29 12.18
CA GLU A 26 6.07 -14.23 11.16
C GLU A 26 5.83 -13.70 9.73
N GLU A 27 4.66 -13.09 9.47
CA GLU A 27 4.34 -12.49 8.18
C GLU A 27 5.21 -11.25 7.92
N ALA A 28 5.45 -10.43 8.95
CA ALA A 28 6.33 -9.28 8.87
C ALA A 28 7.77 -9.71 8.55
N ASP A 29 8.28 -10.71 9.25
CA ASP A 29 9.63 -11.27 9.01
C ASP A 29 9.77 -11.84 7.60
N LEU A 30 8.72 -12.50 7.07
CA LEU A 30 8.71 -12.98 5.69
C LEU A 30 8.83 -11.83 4.68
N ILE A 31 8.06 -10.75 4.86
CA ILE A 31 8.08 -9.58 3.97
C ILE A 31 9.44 -8.88 4.03
N PHE A 32 9.96 -8.61 5.22
CA PHE A 32 11.28 -8.00 5.38
C PHE A 32 12.40 -8.93 4.90
N GLY A 33 12.24 -10.24 5.05
CA GLY A 33 13.14 -11.26 4.51
C GLY A 33 13.20 -11.23 2.97
N VAL A 34 12.04 -11.17 2.30
CA VAL A 34 11.95 -11.03 0.84
C VAL A 34 12.54 -9.70 0.37
N LEU A 35 12.27 -8.60 1.08
CA LEU A 35 12.87 -7.30 0.77
C LEU A 35 14.39 -7.32 0.92
N ARG A 36 14.90 -7.92 2.00
CA ARG A 36 16.34 -8.04 2.25
C ARG A 36 17.02 -8.93 1.22
N TRP A 37 16.41 -10.06 0.88
CA TRP A 37 16.91 -10.96 -0.15
C TRP A 37 16.93 -10.30 -1.54
N SER A 38 15.88 -9.56 -1.90
CA SER A 38 15.75 -8.94 -3.22
C SER A 38 16.57 -7.66 -3.39
N ALA A 39 16.72 -6.85 -2.34
CA ALA A 39 17.46 -5.59 -2.37
C ALA A 39 18.94 -5.73 -1.98
N GLY A 40 19.32 -6.83 -1.31
CA GLY A 40 20.69 -7.10 -0.89
C GLY A 40 21.25 -5.96 -0.02
N GLU A 41 22.38 -5.41 -0.43
CA GLU A 41 23.04 -4.27 0.24
C GLU A 41 22.20 -2.99 0.26
N TYR A 42 21.30 -2.81 -0.71
CA TYR A 42 20.42 -1.64 -0.79
C TYR A 42 19.17 -1.76 0.07
N TYR A 43 19.00 -2.86 0.81
CA TYR A 43 17.83 -3.10 1.65
C TYR A 43 17.45 -1.90 2.53
N GLY A 44 18.44 -1.31 3.22
CA GLY A 44 18.21 -0.15 4.08
C GLY A 44 17.66 1.05 3.29
N ALA A 45 18.25 1.35 2.12
CA ALA A 45 17.79 2.44 1.27
C ALA A 45 16.38 2.18 0.70
N VAL A 46 16.08 0.95 0.28
CA VAL A 46 14.77 0.57 -0.25
C VAL A 46 13.68 0.72 0.81
N VAL A 47 13.90 0.19 2.02
CA VAL A 47 12.93 0.32 3.12
C VAL A 47 12.73 1.79 3.49
N LEU A 48 13.80 2.58 3.56
CA LEU A 48 13.72 4.01 3.85
C LEU A 48 12.90 4.76 2.79
N VAL A 49 13.10 4.46 1.50
CA VAL A 49 12.33 5.07 0.40
C VAL A 49 10.86 4.66 0.48
N LEU A 50 10.54 3.40 0.75
CA LEU A 50 9.16 2.95 0.89
C LEU A 50 8.44 3.65 2.06
N PHE A 51 9.11 3.79 3.21
CA PHE A 51 8.58 4.54 4.34
C PHE A 51 8.43 6.04 4.04
N ALA A 52 9.41 6.65 3.37
CA ALA A 52 9.31 8.06 2.97
C ALA A 52 8.14 8.28 2.01
N LEU A 53 7.96 7.42 1.00
CA LEU A 53 6.83 7.49 0.07
C LEU A 53 5.49 7.29 0.78
N GLY A 54 5.39 6.34 1.71
CA GLY A 54 4.20 6.13 2.52
C GLY A 54 3.86 7.31 3.41
N PHE A 55 4.86 7.90 4.04
CA PHE A 55 4.69 9.09 4.85
C PHE A 55 4.23 10.29 4.02
N ILE A 56 4.90 10.57 2.89
CA ILE A 56 4.52 11.66 1.98
C ILE A 56 3.10 11.45 1.48
N TRP A 57 2.76 10.24 1.04
CA TRP A 57 1.40 9.95 0.58
C TRP A 57 0.37 10.11 1.70
N ALA A 58 0.67 9.72 2.94
CA ALA A 58 -0.21 9.92 4.07
C ALA A 58 -0.53 11.41 4.30
N GLN A 59 0.46 12.30 4.13
CA GLN A 59 0.24 13.75 4.21
C GLN A 59 -0.58 14.27 3.02
N VAL A 60 -0.22 13.89 1.79
CA VAL A 60 -0.94 14.28 0.56
C VAL A 60 -2.40 13.85 0.62
N ARG A 61 -2.66 12.64 1.13
CA ARG A 61 -4.00 12.05 1.24
C ARG A 61 -4.95 12.87 2.10
N GLN A 62 -4.45 13.64 3.08
CA GLN A 62 -5.27 14.51 3.93
C GLN A 62 -5.95 15.64 3.13
N PHE A 63 -5.37 16.05 2.00
CA PHE A 63 -5.91 17.11 1.15
C PHE A 63 -6.83 16.60 0.05
N ILE A 64 -6.84 15.28 -0.19
CA ILE A 64 -7.63 14.67 -1.27
C ILE A 64 -8.95 14.16 -0.70
N LYS A 65 -10.06 14.66 -1.22
CA LYS A 65 -11.38 14.14 -0.88
C LYS A 65 -11.52 12.69 -1.37
N PRO A 66 -12.12 11.77 -0.59
CA PRO A 66 -12.32 10.38 -0.98
C PRO A 66 -13.04 10.21 -2.33
N GLN A 67 -13.99 11.09 -2.67
CA GLN A 67 -14.73 11.06 -3.93
C GLN A 67 -13.84 11.38 -5.14
N THR A 68 -12.81 12.22 -4.95
CA THR A 68 -11.84 12.51 -6.01
C THR A 68 -10.95 11.30 -6.24
N LEU A 69 -10.50 10.66 -5.16
CA LEU A 69 -9.65 9.48 -5.23
C LEU A 69 -10.40 8.26 -5.78
N ALA A 70 -11.72 8.17 -5.55
CA ALA A 70 -12.60 7.12 -6.09
C ALA A 70 -12.58 7.04 -7.63
N LYS A 71 -12.23 8.13 -8.32
CA LYS A 71 -12.08 8.16 -9.79
C LYS A 71 -10.86 7.40 -10.29
N ALA A 72 -9.87 7.14 -9.43
CA ALA A 72 -8.68 6.38 -9.79
C ALA A 72 -8.98 4.87 -9.94
N PRO A 73 -8.16 4.12 -10.67
CA PRO A 73 -8.25 2.66 -10.71
C PRO A 73 -8.17 2.04 -9.32
N GLU A 74 -8.94 0.96 -9.06
CA GLU A 74 -9.04 0.37 -7.71
C GLU A 74 -7.70 -0.20 -7.23
N TRP A 75 -6.89 -0.74 -8.15
CA TRP A 75 -5.52 -1.18 -7.86
C TRP A 75 -4.65 -0.03 -7.35
N LEU A 76 -4.78 1.16 -7.96
CA LEU A 76 -3.98 2.33 -7.59
C LEU A 76 -4.39 2.85 -6.22
N ILE A 77 -5.70 2.94 -5.96
CA ILE A 77 -6.24 3.29 -4.64
C ILE A 77 -5.72 2.31 -3.58
N THR A 78 -5.73 1.01 -3.89
CA THR A 78 -5.27 -0.05 -2.98
C THR A 78 -3.79 0.07 -2.67
N VAL A 79 -2.94 0.30 -3.68
CA VAL A 79 -1.50 0.48 -3.47
C VAL A 79 -1.24 1.74 -2.64
N LEU A 80 -1.84 2.86 -2.99
CA LEU A 80 -1.64 4.13 -2.32
C LEU A 80 -2.10 4.09 -0.85
N GLU A 81 -3.33 3.64 -0.60
CA GLU A 81 -3.86 3.50 0.77
C GLU A 81 -3.13 2.41 1.57
N GLY A 82 -2.57 1.40 0.88
CA GLY A 82 -1.73 0.37 1.48
C GLY A 82 -0.37 0.88 1.92
N ILE A 83 0.35 1.61 1.07
CA ILE A 83 1.68 2.16 1.37
C ILE A 83 1.60 3.18 2.52
N ALA A 84 0.53 3.97 2.59
CA ALA A 84 0.34 4.90 3.72
C ALA A 84 -0.22 4.25 4.99
N ALA A 85 -0.44 2.93 5.02
CA ALA A 85 -1.16 2.24 6.09
C ALA A 85 -2.54 2.87 6.42
N ASN A 86 -3.11 3.63 5.48
CA ASN A 86 -4.35 4.39 5.66
C ASN A 86 -5.60 3.54 5.45
N ARG A 87 -5.47 2.33 4.89
CA ARG A 87 -6.58 1.37 4.74
C ARG A 87 -7.33 1.10 6.06
N GLY A 88 -6.64 1.08 7.20
CA GLY A 88 -7.27 0.91 8.52
C GLY A 88 -8.14 2.10 8.94
N HIS A 89 -7.61 3.33 8.81
CA HIS A 89 -8.35 4.56 9.13
C HIS A 89 -9.53 4.80 8.17
N ALA A 90 -9.35 4.54 6.88
CA ALA A 90 -10.38 4.72 5.87
C ALA A 90 -11.52 3.69 6.03
N LYS A 91 -11.26 2.45 6.48
CA LYS A 91 -12.31 1.46 6.75
C LYS A 91 -13.15 1.82 7.98
N ASN A 92 -12.53 2.42 9.01
CA ASN A 92 -13.21 2.82 10.25
C ASN A 92 -14.16 4.01 10.07
N GLN A 93 -13.92 4.85 9.06
CA GLN A 93 -14.82 5.94 8.68
C GLN A 93 -15.23 5.74 7.23
N LEU A 94 -16.39 5.12 6.98
CA LEU A 94 -16.90 4.84 5.64
C LEU A 94 -16.88 6.08 4.72
N SER A 95 -17.13 7.26 5.29
CA SER A 95 -17.07 8.56 4.63
C SER A 95 -15.68 8.99 4.17
N ASN A 96 -14.63 8.31 4.63
CA ASN A 96 -13.23 8.49 4.24
C ASN A 96 -12.71 7.38 3.32
N ASN A 97 -13.52 6.37 2.98
CA ASN A 97 -13.13 5.26 2.14
C ASN A 97 -13.38 5.54 0.64
N PRO A 98 -12.36 5.81 -0.17
CA PRO A 98 -12.52 6.06 -1.61
C PRO A 98 -13.12 4.85 -2.37
N ILE A 99 -12.85 3.61 -1.93
CA ILE A 99 -13.41 2.41 -2.55
C ILE A 99 -14.93 2.32 -2.29
N HIS A 100 -15.38 2.77 -1.12
CA HIS A 100 -16.81 2.80 -0.82
C HIS A 100 -17.54 3.77 -1.77
N PHE A 101 -17.02 5.00 -1.95
CA PHE A 101 -17.59 5.94 -2.91
C PHE A 101 -17.54 5.45 -4.35
N LYS A 102 -16.49 4.71 -4.73
CA LYS A 102 -16.38 4.15 -6.08
C LYS A 102 -17.46 3.10 -6.37
N ARG A 103 -17.85 2.33 -5.36
CA ARG A 103 -18.86 1.25 -5.51
C ARG A 103 -20.30 1.77 -5.40
N THR A 104 -20.50 2.97 -4.85
CA THR A 104 -21.82 3.59 -4.68
C THR A 104 -22.14 4.65 -5.74
N GLN A 105 -21.18 4.99 -6.61
CA GLN A 105 -21.37 5.80 -7.81
C GLN A 105 -21.56 4.91 -9.04
#